data_AF-A0AAD1FIQ5-F1
#
_entry.id   AF-A0AAD1FIQ5-F1
#
_cell.length_a   1.000
_cell.length_b   1.000
_cell.length_c   1.000
_cell.angle_alpha   90.00
_cell.angle_beta   90.00
_cell.angle_gamma   90.00
#
_symmetry.space_group_name_H-M   'P 1'
#
loop_
_entity.id
_entity.type
_entity.pdbx_description
1 polymer ?
#
loop_
_entity_poly.entity_id
_entity_poly.type
_entity_poly.pdbx_seq_one_letter_code
_entity_poly.pdbx_strand_id
1 'polypeptide(L)' 'MRGQRVALAKIILKNPPLILADEPTAALDPETSKDIMTRLIALKNDHRVIVIATHNPIIWEMADEVISIHDL' A
#
# COMPACT_ATOMS: atom_id res chain seq x y z
N MET A 1 6.88 -12.71 -0.70
CA MET A 1 6.08 -13.24 0.45
C MET A 1 6.66 -12.98 1.85
N ARG A 2 7.83 -13.51 2.28
CA ARG A 2 8.30 -13.35 3.69
C ARG A 2 8.58 -11.88 4.09
N GLY A 3 9.17 -11.09 3.19
CA GLY A 3 9.51 -9.69 3.45
C GLY A 3 8.29 -8.78 3.70
N GLN A 4 7.23 -8.90 2.89
CA GLN A 4 6.03 -8.04 3.00
C GLN A 4 5.29 -8.22 4.33
N ARG A 5 5.16 -9.46 4.82
CA ARG A 5 4.54 -9.71 6.14
C ARG A 5 5.35 -9.11 7.28
N VAL A 6 6.69 -9.19 7.20
CA VAL A 6 7.58 -8.55 8.18
C VAL A 6 7.47 -7.02 8.11
N ALA A 7 7.37 -6.45 6.90
CA ALA A 7 7.16 -5.01 6.71
C ALA A 7 5.84 -4.53 7.32
N LEU A 8 4.73 -5.23 7.05
CA LEU A 8 3.42 -4.92 7.64
C LEU A 8 3.45 -5.04 9.18
N ALA A 9 4.08 -6.08 9.72
CA ALA A 9 4.24 -6.23 11.17
C ALA A 9 5.02 -5.05 11.79
N LYS A 10 6.09 -4.59 11.14
CA LYS A 10 6.85 -3.42 11.59
C LYS A 10 6.01 -2.14 11.59
N ILE A 11 5.17 -1.95 10.57
CA ILE A 11 4.25 -0.81 10.49
C ILE A 11 3.25 -0.86 11.65
N ILE A 12 2.62 -2.01 11.90
CA ILE A 12 1.66 -2.19 13.00
C ILE A 12 2.33 -1.86 14.35
N LEU A 13 3.53 -2.39 14.59
CA LEU A 13 4.24 -2.19 15.85
C LEU A 13 4.68 -0.74 16.08
N LYS A 14 5.12 -0.04 15.03
CA LYS A 14 5.58 1.35 15.14
C LYS A 14 4.45 2.37 15.08
N ASN A 15 3.28 1.95 14.65
CA ASN A 15 2.09 2.78 14.49
C ASN A 15 2.38 4.17 13.85
N PRO A 16 3.08 4.26 12.70
CA PRO A 16 3.47 5.56 12.16
C PRO A 16 2.24 6.33 11.64
N PRO A 17 2.26 7.68 11.68
CA PRO A 17 1.22 8.52 11.10
C PRO A 17 1.29 8.59 9.56
N LEU A 18 2.43 8.22 8.96
CA LEU A 18 2.61 8.18 7.52
C LEU A 18 3.21 6.83 7.10
N ILE A 19 2.60 6.21 6.10
CA ILE A 19 3.12 5.04 5.42
C ILE A 19 3.36 5.41 3.95
N LEU A 20 4.59 5.21 3.48
CA LEU A 20 4.93 5.32 2.07
C LEU A 20 5.20 3.92 1.54
N ALA A 21 4.52 3.54 0.47
CA ALA A 21 4.64 2.24 -0.17
C ALA A 21 4.93 2.41 -1.67
N ASP A 22 6.16 2.15 -2.06
CA ASP A 22 6.59 2.16 -3.46
C ASP A 22 6.45 0.76 -4.06
N GLU A 23 5.57 0.62 -5.04
CA GLU A 23 5.24 -0.64 -5.74
C GLU A 23 5.13 -1.87 -4.80
N PRO A 24 4.27 -1.82 -3.76
CA PRO A 24 4.26 -2.81 -2.67
C PRO A 24 3.89 -4.23 -3.11
N THR A 25 3.27 -4.34 -4.28
CA THR A 25 2.81 -5.58 -4.91
C THR A 25 3.59 -5.95 -6.17
N ALA A 26 4.72 -5.30 -6.46
CA ALA A 26 5.57 -5.70 -7.57
C ALA A 26 5.94 -7.19 -7.47
N ALA A 27 5.90 -7.87 -8.62
CA ALA A 27 6.19 -9.30 -8.76
C ALA A 27 5.25 -10.26 -7.99
N LEU A 28 4.06 -9.80 -7.57
CA LEU A 28 3.00 -10.67 -7.06
C LEU A 28 1.95 -10.96 -8.14
N ASP A 29 1.31 -12.12 -8.05
CA ASP A 29 0.12 -12.42 -8.84
C ASP A 29 -1.05 -11.49 -8.43
N PRO A 30 -2.08 -11.35 -9.29
CA PRO A 30 -3.18 -10.42 -9.04
C PRO A 30 -3.94 -10.67 -7.73
N GLU A 31 -4.18 -11.93 -7.35
CA GLU A 31 -4.90 -12.27 -6.12
C GLU A 31 -4.06 -11.88 -4.88
N THR A 32 -2.80 -12.31 -4.83
CA THR A 32 -1.91 -11.97 -3.72
C THR A 32 -1.68 -10.45 -3.62
N SER A 33 -1.65 -9.74 -4.75
CA SER A 33 -1.54 -8.28 -4.77
C SER A 33 -2.73 -7.61 -4.08
N LYS A 34 -3.96 -8.04 -4.43
CA LYS A 34 -5.19 -7.52 -3.84
C LYS A 34 -5.26 -7.80 -2.33
N ASP A 35 -4.85 -8.98 -1.90
CA ASP A 35 -4.80 -9.35 -0.48
C ASP A 35 -3.82 -8.47 0.31
N ILE A 36 -2.61 -8.25 -0.22
CA ILE A 36 -1.62 -7.38 0.42
C ILE A 36 -2.11 -5.95 0.51
N MET A 37 -2.70 -5.42 -0.57
CA MET A 37 -3.23 -4.06 -0.59
C MET A 37 -4.41 -3.87 0.36
N THR A 38 -5.33 -4.84 0.41
CA THR A 38 -6.44 -4.83 1.38
C THR A 38 -5.92 -4.73 2.81
N ARG A 39 -4.88 -5.51 3.14
CA ARG A 39 -4.27 -5.49 4.48
C ARG A 39 -3.51 -4.21 4.76
N LEU A 40 -2.88 -3.59 3.76
CA LEU A 40 -2.19 -2.31 3.90
C LEU A 40 -3.19 -1.17 4.14
N ILE A 41 -4.25 -1.10 3.34
CA ILE A 41 -5.29 -0.07 3.43
C ILE A 41 -6.08 -0.20 4.74
N ALA A 42 -6.30 -1.43 5.23
CA ALA A 42 -6.92 -1.67 6.53
C ALA A 42 -6.13 -1.08 7.72
N LEU A 43 -4.88 -0.65 7.53
CA LEU A 43 -4.11 0.05 8.55
C LEU A 43 -4.52 1.53 8.68
N LYS A 44 -5.26 2.10 7.72
CA LYS A 44 -5.76 3.48 7.79
C LYS A 44 -6.57 3.70 9.06
N ASN A 45 -6.38 4.88 9.67
CA ASN A 45 -7.16 5.38 10.79
C ASN A 45 -7.15 6.91 10.75
N ASP A 46 -7.88 7.56 11.64
CA ASP A 46 -8.06 9.02 11.67
C ASP A 46 -6.74 9.82 11.76
N HIS A 47 -5.64 9.20 12.20
CA HIS A 47 -4.34 9.83 12.40
C HIS A 47 -3.26 9.27 11.46
N ARG A 48 -3.65 8.51 10.42
CA ARG A 48 -2.72 7.88 9.50
C ARG A 48 -3.04 8.17 8.03
N VAL A 49 -2.02 8.63 7.32
CA VAL A 49 -2.00 8.73 5.86
C VAL A 49 -1.19 7.58 5.27
N ILE A 50 -1.69 7.01 4.17
CA ILE A 50 -1.01 5.97 3.39
C ILE A 50 -0.87 6.51 1.97
N VAL A 51 0.36 6.59 1.47
CA VAL A 51 0.66 6.98 0.09
C VAL A 51 1.25 5.78 -0.61
N ILE A 52 0.64 5.40 -1.73
CA ILE A 52 1.07 4.26 -2.54
C ILE A 52 1.46 4.79 -3.92
N ALA A 53 2.68 4.49 -4.36
CA ALA A 53 3.09 4.65 -5.75
C ALA A 53 2.85 3.32 -6.47
N THR A 54 2.06 3.34 -7.54
CA THR A 54 1.78 2.16 -8.34
C THR A 54 1.39 2.52 -9.78
N HIS A 55 1.75 1.65 -10.71
CA HIS A 55 1.24 1.65 -12.08
C HIS A 55 0.06 0.68 -12.30
N ASN A 56 -0.41 -0.03 -11.26
CA ASN A 56 -1.45 -1.03 -11.38
C ASN A 56 -2.85 -0.41 -11.18
N PRO A 57 -3.73 -0.44 -12.20
CA PRO A 57 -5.06 0.16 -12.11
C PRO A 57 -5.95 -0.43 -11.02
N ILE A 58 -5.86 -1.74 -10.80
CA ILE A 58 -6.64 -2.43 -9.77
C ILE A 58 -6.29 -1.89 -8.39
N ILE A 59 -5.05 -1.45 -8.19
CA ILE A 59 -4.58 -0.95 -6.90
C ILE A 59 -4.97 0.52 -6.69
N TRP A 60 -4.85 1.38 -7.69
CA TRP A 60 -5.28 2.77 -7.53
C TRP A 60 -6.79 2.89 -7.33
N GLU A 61 -7.60 1.94 -7.81
CA GLU A 61 -9.06 1.92 -7.64
C GLU A 61 -9.46 1.66 -6.18
N MET A 62 -8.53 1.18 -5.36
CA MET A 62 -8.75 0.95 -3.92
C MET A 62 -8.41 2.18 -3.07
N ALA A 63 -7.83 3.23 -3.65
CA ALA A 63 -7.41 4.42 -2.93
C ALA A 63 -8.58 5.39 -2.70
N ASP A 64 -8.51 6.15 -1.60
CA ASP A 64 -9.48 7.22 -1.33
C ASP A 64 -9.34 8.39 -2.33
N GLU A 65 -8.10 8.66 -2.76
CA GLU A 65 -7.70 9.74 -3.66
C GLU A 65 -6.63 9.20 -4.62
N VAL A 66 -6.70 9.60 -5.89
CA VAL A 66 -5.73 9.20 -6.94
C VAL A 66 -5.10 10.44 -7.54
N ILE A 67 -3.77 10.54 -7.44
CA ILE A 67 -2.98 11.62 -8.05
C ILE A 67 -2.22 11.03 -9.22
N SER A 68 -2.58 11.44 -10.44
CA SER A 68 -1.84 11.07 -11.64
C SER A 68 -0.68 12.02 -11.87
N ILE A 69 0.55 11.50 -11.76
CA ILE A 69 1.77 12.23 -12.09
C ILE A 69 2.08 11.98 -13.56
N HIS A 70 2.03 13.02 -14.37
CA HIS A 70 2.46 13.00 -15.77
C HIS A 70 3.68 13.92 -15.87
N ASP A 71 4.78 13.38 -16.38
CA ASP A 71 6.06 14.04 -16.68
C ASP A 71 6.81 14.71 -15.50
N LEU A 72 8.03 14.22 -15.22
CA LEU A 72 9.13 14.99 -14.64
C LEU A 72 10.05 15.48 -15.76
#